data_AF-A0AAU9G560-F1
#
_entry.id   AF-A0AAU9G560-F1
#
_cell.length_a   1.000
_cell.length_b   1.000
_cell.length_c   1.000
_cell.angle_alpha   90.00
_cell.angle_beta   90.00
_cell.angle_gamma   90.00
#
_symmetry.space_group_name_H-M   'P 1'
#
loop_
_entity.id
_entity.type
_entity.pdbx_description
1 polymer ?
#
loop_
_entity_poly.entity_id
_entity_poly.type
_entity_poly.pdbx_seq_one_letter_code
_entity_poly.pdbx_strand_id
1 'polypeptide(L)'
;MHMLQPARLKCITISTLRHTWRYILFVAKLLHYIYTKVRHHLRLPSNREHNNNIMDQEMPEEQDMPEEGGDRENMVDQQQEEEREHADLLARFHVIGALEPMDAASDMDDEDEEDDDDVDVDYGDSDSDSELEEMYSDESSSSSDEPDERDTKVRQSKCLFPDEQQQPQQKTLRQYSFQPLRLVKCAYKDKHCAGGFPLARSGHRIIASNSHLYSLGGYNPRSAVNAARRGRCLLFQELWSYNFATNLWRLELNAENADNLPVELASNALTIHNNVLISHGGTGYPFGESCSNDCYVYRTASVGATPAVNRLKVTGDLPTAQYGPGIVIHKNYLYTIGGTTGFDYTCDVYRLDMRTGVWENVYISRPEMREDPEGRYRHEVIYDGKHIFVLGGGTSHSVYDLQRIPAYNLDANCWDYFDTFPDPRIVDVGRNNKGYPKPRKCFSCVQHQSTNGDIEAFITGGLQGDFSTYFSDIWKLNMRTKQWFLLETSLPRPLYFHSAAHSDNGCMYVFGGIEYNDKEMRRRNGLYKMWMTVPKLSEMCWDAVTYYNDNLDMYDRKTLLKSGIPKTFTDRLPAQARKKTEKNEPDPSMLISLYSHPKRARSTTH
;
A
#
# COMPACT_ATOMS: atom_id res chain seq x y z
N MET A 1 -26.34 -24.84 20.33
CA MET A 1 -25.70 -24.10 19.21
C MET A 1 -24.41 -23.49 19.71
N HIS A 2 -23.26 -24.15 19.46
CA HIS A 2 -21.94 -23.66 19.84
C HIS A 2 -21.42 -22.70 18.75
N MET A 3 -21.57 -21.38 18.96
CA MET A 3 -21.01 -20.35 18.06
C MET A 3 -19.48 -20.42 17.95
N LEU A 4 -18.81 -20.92 19.00
CA LEU A 4 -17.39 -21.21 18.99
C LEU A 4 -17.29 -22.72 19.11
N GLN A 5 -16.87 -23.44 18.07
CA GLN A 5 -16.56 -24.86 18.18
C GLN A 5 -15.26 -25.01 19.00
N PRO A 6 -15.31 -25.29 20.31
CA PRO A 6 -14.11 -25.23 21.14
C PRO A 6 -13.13 -26.34 20.77
N ALA A 7 -13.61 -27.42 20.15
CA ALA A 7 -12.78 -28.48 19.58
C ALA A 7 -11.81 -27.99 18.49
N ARG A 8 -12.20 -26.98 17.70
CA ARG A 8 -11.32 -26.34 16.70
C ARG A 8 -10.32 -25.38 17.35
N LEU A 9 -10.70 -24.72 18.44
CA LEU A 9 -9.83 -23.81 19.22
C LEU A 9 -8.85 -24.55 20.16
N LYS A 10 -9.19 -25.75 20.65
CA LYS A 10 -8.34 -26.56 21.55
C LYS A 10 -6.97 -26.91 20.96
N CYS A 11 -6.83 -26.93 19.63
CA CYS A 11 -5.57 -27.20 18.96
C CYS A 11 -4.55 -26.06 19.09
N ILE A 12 -5.02 -24.81 19.31
CA ILE A 12 -4.18 -23.61 19.44
C ILE A 12 -3.49 -23.54 20.81
N THR A 13 -4.03 -24.21 21.83
CA THR A 13 -3.52 -24.14 23.22
C THR A 13 -2.58 -25.28 23.62
N ILE A 14 -2.42 -26.36 22.85
CA ILE A 14 -1.65 -27.54 23.32
C ILE A 14 -0.38 -27.80 22.50
N SER A 15 -0.36 -27.55 21.19
CA SER A 15 0.82 -27.82 20.36
C SER A 15 1.88 -26.71 20.42
N THR A 16 1.47 -25.45 20.32
CA THR A 16 2.32 -24.24 20.42
C THR A 16 2.87 -24.03 21.84
N LEU A 17 2.07 -24.33 22.87
CA LEU A 17 2.53 -24.32 24.27
C LEU A 17 3.51 -25.47 24.59
N ARG A 18 3.38 -26.62 23.92
CA ARG A 18 4.38 -27.72 24.05
C ARG A 18 5.73 -27.35 23.45
N HIS A 19 5.77 -26.61 22.34
CA HIS A 19 7.03 -26.17 21.74
C HIS A 19 7.72 -25.07 22.54
N THR A 20 6.98 -24.08 23.05
CA THR A 20 7.53 -23.06 23.96
C THR A 20 7.98 -23.68 25.29
N TRP A 21 7.22 -24.62 25.88
CA TRP A 21 7.64 -25.31 27.09
C TRP A 21 8.87 -26.20 26.89
N ARG A 22 8.96 -26.91 25.75
CA ARG A 22 10.16 -27.68 25.38
C ARG A 22 11.38 -26.78 25.15
N TYR A 23 11.20 -25.62 24.54
CA TYR A 23 12.27 -24.64 24.33
C TYR A 23 12.73 -24.02 25.66
N ILE A 24 11.80 -23.62 26.54
CA ILE A 24 12.12 -23.11 27.88
C ILE A 24 12.85 -24.18 28.70
N LEU A 25 12.40 -25.44 28.66
CA LEU A 25 13.09 -26.56 29.33
C LEU A 25 14.47 -26.83 28.74
N PHE A 26 14.65 -26.68 27.42
CA PHE A 26 15.96 -26.79 26.77
C PHE A 26 16.91 -25.68 27.22
N VAL A 27 16.46 -24.42 27.21
CA VAL A 27 17.25 -23.27 27.67
C VAL A 27 17.59 -23.42 29.16
N ALA A 28 16.64 -23.84 30.00
CA ALA A 28 16.88 -24.08 31.42
C ALA A 28 17.92 -25.19 31.65
N LYS A 29 17.85 -26.30 30.90
CA LYS A 29 18.86 -27.38 30.95
C LYS A 29 20.23 -26.93 30.46
N LEU A 30 20.28 -26.11 29.40
CA LEU A 30 21.52 -25.55 28.86
C LEU A 30 22.18 -24.59 29.86
N LEU A 31 21.39 -23.70 30.48
CA LEU A 31 21.87 -22.80 31.53
C LEU A 31 22.33 -23.57 32.77
N HIS A 32 21.63 -24.64 33.16
CA HIS A 32 22.07 -25.51 34.25
C HIS A 32 23.38 -26.24 33.93
N TYR A 33 23.54 -26.76 32.71
CA TYR A 33 24.79 -27.35 32.23
C TYR A 33 25.96 -26.37 32.24
N ILE A 34 25.75 -25.14 31.75
CA ILE A 34 26.78 -24.08 31.78
C ILE A 34 27.13 -23.74 33.23
N TYR A 35 26.14 -23.52 34.09
CA TYR A 35 26.35 -23.21 35.50
C TYR A 35 27.15 -24.30 36.24
N THR A 36 26.80 -25.57 36.02
CA THR A 36 27.48 -26.71 36.66
C THR A 36 28.91 -26.90 36.14
N LYS A 37 29.16 -26.68 34.84
CA LYS A 37 30.49 -26.78 34.24
C LYS A 37 31.41 -25.64 34.67
N VAL A 38 30.89 -24.42 34.76
CA VAL A 38 31.62 -23.24 35.27
C VAL A 38 31.94 -23.40 36.76
N ARG A 39 31.04 -23.99 37.55
CA ARG A 39 31.27 -24.24 38.99
C ARG A 39 32.30 -25.36 39.24
N HIS A 40 32.45 -26.32 38.33
CA HIS A 40 33.49 -27.34 38.40
C HIS A 40 34.88 -26.83 38.00
N HIS A 41 34.98 -25.78 37.18
CA HIS A 41 36.27 -25.15 36.82
C HIS A 41 36.77 -24.09 37.83
N LEU A 42 36.02 -23.80 38.89
CA LEU A 42 36.40 -22.82 39.94
C LEU A 42 36.76 -23.45 41.30
N ARG A 43 37.00 -24.76 41.36
CA ARG A 43 37.60 -25.43 42.54
C ARG A 43 38.98 -25.99 42.19
N LEU A 44 40.00 -25.16 42.45
CA LEU A 44 41.42 -25.54 42.52
C LEU A 44 41.70 -26.45 43.74
N PRO A 45 42.84 -27.14 43.74
CA PRO A 45 43.82 -26.94 44.83
C PRO A 45 45.23 -26.74 44.24
N SER A 46 45.93 -25.63 44.51
CA SER A 46 46.73 -25.26 45.70
C SER A 46 47.88 -26.22 46.06
N ASN A 47 49.07 -25.62 46.24
CA ASN A 47 50.37 -26.15 46.72
C ASN A 47 51.21 -26.87 45.66
N ARG A 48 52.52 -26.63 45.46
CA ARG A 48 53.62 -26.30 46.40
C ARG A 48 54.85 -25.90 45.53
N GLU A 49 55.53 -24.80 45.82
CA GLU A 49 56.91 -24.73 46.37
C GLU A 49 58.10 -24.64 45.37
N HIS A 50 59.01 -23.69 45.69
CA HIS A 50 60.48 -23.65 45.45
C HIS A 50 61.11 -23.06 44.15
N ASN A 51 61.73 -21.89 44.35
CA ASN A 51 63.14 -21.49 44.08
C ASN A 51 63.76 -21.27 42.66
N ASN A 52 64.28 -20.04 42.53
CA ASN A 52 65.63 -19.59 42.10
C ASN A 52 66.09 -19.55 40.62
N ASN A 53 66.60 -18.35 40.25
CA ASN A 53 67.82 -18.02 39.45
C ASN A 53 67.85 -18.40 37.94
N ILE A 54 68.60 -17.83 36.98
CA ILE A 54 69.51 -16.68 36.73
C ILE A 54 69.89 -16.74 35.21
N MET A 55 70.15 -15.59 34.54
CA MET A 55 71.02 -15.29 33.35
C MET A 55 70.79 -15.84 31.90
N ASP A 56 70.81 -14.87 30.95
CA ASP A 56 71.61 -14.65 29.72
C ASP A 56 71.67 -15.54 28.45
N GLN A 57 71.97 -14.81 27.34
CA GLN A 57 72.53 -15.15 26.01
C GLN A 57 71.53 -15.40 24.86
N GLU A 58 71.70 -15.00 23.59
CA GLU A 58 72.61 -14.13 22.80
C GLU A 58 72.02 -14.04 21.35
N MET A 59 72.43 -13.05 20.55
CA MET A 59 72.18 -12.82 19.09
C MET A 59 72.95 -13.81 18.17
N PRO A 60 72.69 -13.97 16.84
CA PRO A 60 73.11 -13.05 15.71
C PRO A 60 72.04 -12.87 14.57
N GLU A 61 71.93 -11.71 13.88
CA GLU A 61 72.61 -11.22 12.63
C GLU A 61 72.37 -12.10 11.37
N GLU A 62 72.21 -11.66 10.10
CA GLU A 62 72.04 -10.39 9.33
C GLU A 62 71.81 -10.78 7.82
N GLN A 63 71.69 -9.78 6.92
CA GLN A 63 71.83 -9.79 5.43
C GLN A 63 70.56 -9.99 4.57
N ASP A 64 70.33 -9.27 3.46
CA ASP A 64 70.83 -8.02 2.88
C ASP A 64 69.91 -7.62 1.69
N MET A 65 69.84 -6.32 1.41
CA MET A 65 69.18 -5.59 0.30
C MET A 65 70.09 -5.58 -0.97
N PRO A 66 69.70 -5.14 -2.21
CA PRO A 66 69.28 -3.76 -2.47
C PRO A 66 68.32 -3.46 -3.65
N GLU A 67 67.85 -2.20 -3.63
CA GLU A 67 67.17 -1.42 -4.68
C GLU A 67 68.18 -0.67 -5.58
N GLU A 68 67.77 -0.36 -6.81
CA GLU A 68 68.18 0.79 -7.64
C GLU A 68 66.93 1.21 -8.47
N GLY A 69 66.59 2.45 -8.82
CA GLY A 69 67.25 3.76 -8.76
C GLY A 69 67.35 4.43 -10.15
N GLY A 70 66.57 5.50 -10.41
CA GLY A 70 66.71 6.48 -11.53
C GLY A 70 65.89 6.20 -12.81
N ASP A 71 65.41 7.13 -13.65
CA ASP A 71 65.63 8.59 -13.80
C ASP A 71 64.61 9.20 -14.83
N ARG A 72 64.25 10.49 -14.63
CA ARG A 72 64.00 11.60 -15.62
C ARG A 72 62.85 11.66 -16.66
N GLU A 73 61.97 12.65 -16.43
CA GLU A 73 61.54 13.83 -17.23
C GLU A 73 61.46 13.89 -18.79
N ASN A 74 60.36 14.56 -19.23
CA ASN A 74 60.11 15.40 -20.42
C ASN A 74 59.81 14.77 -21.81
N MET A 75 58.59 14.96 -22.32
CA MET A 75 58.28 15.88 -23.44
C MET A 75 56.77 15.94 -23.77
N VAL A 76 56.40 17.11 -24.29
CA VAL A 76 55.06 17.64 -24.60
C VAL A 76 54.67 17.37 -26.06
N ASP A 77 53.35 17.36 -26.29
CA ASP A 77 52.61 17.51 -27.56
C ASP A 77 52.74 16.41 -28.64
N GLN A 78 51.66 15.63 -28.76
CA GLN A 78 50.96 15.54 -30.04
C GLN A 78 49.45 15.47 -29.82
N GLN A 79 48.81 16.51 -30.34
CA GLN A 79 47.39 16.78 -30.40
C GLN A 79 46.67 15.83 -31.37
N GLN A 80 45.34 15.78 -31.22
CA GLN A 80 44.33 15.54 -32.26
C GLN A 80 44.17 14.11 -32.76
N GLU A 81 43.34 13.35 -32.04
CA GLU A 81 42.26 12.56 -32.64
C GLU A 81 41.27 12.19 -31.51
N GLU A 82 39.98 12.10 -31.83
CA GLU A 82 38.83 11.81 -30.93
C GLU A 82 38.08 13.01 -30.30
N GLU A 83 38.07 14.18 -30.96
CA GLU A 83 37.11 15.26 -30.65
C GLU A 83 36.24 15.67 -31.86
N ARG A 84 35.98 14.74 -32.80
CA ARG A 84 35.12 14.99 -33.97
C ARG A 84 34.21 13.80 -34.31
N GLU A 85 33.31 13.42 -33.40
CA GLU A 85 32.05 12.74 -33.74
C GLU A 85 30.90 13.12 -32.79
N HIS A 86 30.86 14.37 -32.30
CA HIS A 86 29.76 14.83 -31.44
C HIS A 86 29.27 16.25 -31.75
N ALA A 87 29.27 16.62 -33.04
CA ALA A 87 28.84 17.94 -33.50
C ALA A 87 28.12 17.93 -34.87
N ASP A 88 27.44 16.84 -35.24
CA ASP A 88 26.59 16.81 -36.45
C ASP A 88 25.29 15.99 -36.31
N LEU A 89 24.66 16.06 -35.12
CA LEU A 89 23.31 15.51 -34.90
C LEU A 89 22.30 16.51 -34.32
N LEU A 90 22.68 17.79 -34.24
CA LEU A 90 21.87 18.86 -33.62
C LEU A 90 21.33 19.92 -34.61
N ALA A 91 21.50 19.72 -35.93
CA ALA A 91 21.09 20.69 -36.95
C ALA A 91 20.02 20.18 -37.93
N ARG A 92 19.28 19.13 -37.57
CA ARG A 92 18.06 18.71 -38.30
C ARG A 92 17.01 18.29 -37.30
N PHE A 93 16.25 19.27 -36.81
CA PHE A 93 14.82 19.17 -36.44
C PHE A 93 14.51 20.39 -35.56
N HIS A 94 14.23 21.51 -36.22
CA HIS A 94 13.38 22.54 -35.67
C HIS A 94 12.42 22.99 -36.76
N VAL A 95 11.18 23.24 -36.30
CA VAL A 95 10.04 23.84 -36.99
C VAL A 95 9.14 22.83 -37.73
N ILE A 96 8.11 22.32 -37.04
CA ILE A 96 6.69 22.72 -37.18
C ILE A 96 5.88 22.09 -36.01
N GLY A 97 5.05 22.91 -35.35
CA GLY A 97 3.74 22.47 -34.83
C GLY A 97 3.63 22.10 -33.35
N ALA A 98 3.22 23.06 -32.53
CA ALA A 98 2.65 22.85 -31.21
C ALA A 98 1.32 22.07 -31.28
N LEU A 99 1.13 21.10 -30.37
CA LEU A 99 -0.11 20.54 -29.80
C LEU A 99 0.14 19.06 -29.45
N GLU A 100 0.36 18.70 -28.17
CA GLU A 100 -0.08 17.44 -27.53
C GLU A 100 0.19 17.52 -26.00
N PRO A 101 -0.83 17.46 -25.13
CA PRO A 101 -0.66 17.17 -23.71
C PRO A 101 -0.61 15.66 -23.44
N MET A 102 0.52 15.20 -22.90
CA MET A 102 0.73 13.99 -22.07
C MET A 102 -0.02 12.68 -22.41
N ASP A 103 0.77 11.72 -22.89
CA ASP A 103 0.94 10.34 -22.38
C ASP A 103 -0.22 9.75 -21.58
N ALA A 104 -1.25 9.40 -22.35
CA ALA A 104 -1.96 8.13 -22.31
C ALA A 104 -1.39 7.10 -21.31
N ALA A 105 -2.21 6.72 -20.34
CA ALA A 105 -2.36 5.29 -20.07
C ALA A 105 -2.70 4.67 -21.43
N SER A 106 -1.78 3.91 -22.02
CA SER A 106 -1.92 3.41 -23.39
C SER A 106 -3.21 2.61 -23.55
N ASP A 107 -4.20 3.25 -24.17
CA ASP A 107 -5.38 2.63 -24.75
C ASP A 107 -5.54 3.34 -26.11
N MET A 108 -4.75 2.92 -27.11
CA MET A 108 -5.16 2.98 -28.51
C MET A 108 -5.52 1.53 -28.86
N ASP A 109 -6.80 1.20 -28.70
CA ASP A 109 -7.38 0.07 -29.42
C ASP A 109 -7.76 0.64 -30.80
N ASP A 110 -6.98 0.29 -31.82
CA ASP A 110 -7.36 0.47 -33.22
C ASP A 110 -8.50 -0.53 -33.51
N GLU A 111 -9.74 -0.06 -33.57
CA GLU A 111 -10.82 -0.80 -34.23
C GLU A 111 -10.97 -0.24 -35.65
N ASP A 112 -10.59 -1.06 -36.63
CA ASP A 112 -10.88 -0.84 -38.05
C ASP A 112 -12.41 -0.76 -38.24
N GLU A 113 -12.91 0.41 -38.65
CA GLU A 113 -14.27 0.55 -39.19
C GLU A 113 -14.33 -0.12 -40.57
N GLU A 114 -14.98 -1.28 -40.65
CA GLU A 114 -15.59 -1.74 -41.89
C GLU A 114 -17.08 -1.35 -41.88
N ASP A 115 -17.39 -0.26 -42.59
CA ASP A 115 -18.74 0.07 -43.07
C ASP A 115 -19.16 -0.99 -44.12
N ASP A 116 -20.30 -1.64 -43.92
CA ASP A 116 -21.49 -1.50 -44.79
C ASP A 116 -22.59 -2.57 -44.53
N ASP A 117 -23.84 -2.10 -44.71
CA ASP A 117 -25.09 -2.76 -45.09
C ASP A 117 -26.08 -3.34 -44.03
N ASP A 118 -27.11 -2.52 -43.79
CA ASP A 118 -28.57 -2.82 -43.79
C ASP A 118 -29.11 -4.10 -43.13
N VAL A 119 -29.79 -3.93 -41.97
CA VAL A 119 -31.11 -4.55 -41.74
C VAL A 119 -31.93 -3.82 -40.65
N ASP A 120 -33.13 -3.37 -41.02
CA ASP A 120 -34.24 -3.03 -40.14
C ASP A 120 -34.63 -4.21 -39.22
N VAL A 121 -34.83 -3.99 -37.91
CA VAL A 121 -36.06 -4.40 -37.17
C VAL A 121 -36.09 -3.99 -35.68
N ASP A 122 -37.20 -3.32 -35.35
CA ASP A 122 -38.13 -3.49 -34.21
C ASP A 122 -37.71 -3.22 -32.75
N TYR A 123 -38.55 -2.41 -32.10
CA TYR A 123 -38.47 -2.03 -30.68
C TYR A 123 -39.04 -3.14 -29.80
N GLY A 124 -38.21 -3.71 -28.92
CA GLY A 124 -38.63 -4.65 -27.88
C GLY A 124 -37.86 -4.43 -26.58
N ASP A 125 -38.55 -3.87 -25.59
CA ASP A 125 -38.12 -3.77 -24.19
C ASP A 125 -37.76 -5.14 -23.60
N SER A 126 -36.56 -5.26 -23.01
CA SER A 126 -36.26 -6.02 -21.78
C SER A 126 -34.79 -6.43 -21.75
N ASP A 127 -33.89 -5.58 -21.26
CA ASP A 127 -32.56 -6.01 -20.80
C ASP A 127 -32.02 -5.02 -19.75
N SER A 128 -32.15 -5.35 -18.46
CA SER A 128 -31.39 -4.67 -17.40
C SER A 128 -30.39 -5.57 -16.69
N ASP A 129 -30.36 -6.87 -17.02
CA ASP A 129 -29.54 -7.86 -16.30
C ASP A 129 -28.34 -8.37 -17.12
N SER A 130 -28.36 -8.26 -18.45
CA SER A 130 -27.26 -8.71 -19.34
C SER A 130 -26.04 -7.77 -19.34
N GLU A 131 -26.23 -6.46 -19.21
CA GLU A 131 -25.15 -5.46 -19.26
C GLU A 131 -24.26 -5.45 -18.00
N LEU A 132 -24.84 -5.76 -16.83
CA LEU A 132 -24.05 -5.96 -15.62
C LEU A 132 -23.18 -7.20 -15.79
N GLU A 133 -23.70 -8.29 -16.36
CA GLU A 133 -22.91 -9.50 -16.61
C GLU A 133 -21.73 -9.23 -17.56
N GLU A 134 -21.88 -8.45 -18.64
CA GLU A 134 -20.78 -8.11 -19.55
C GLU A 134 -19.64 -7.31 -18.89
N MET A 135 -19.96 -6.40 -17.95
CA MET A 135 -18.92 -5.69 -17.18
C MET A 135 -18.17 -6.60 -16.20
N TYR A 136 -18.73 -7.75 -15.84
CA TYR A 136 -18.14 -8.73 -14.91
C TYR A 136 -17.67 -10.04 -15.59
N SER A 137 -18.02 -10.31 -16.85
CA SER A 137 -17.92 -11.62 -17.52
C SER A 137 -16.49 -11.99 -17.97
N ASP A 138 -15.67 -11.00 -18.33
CA ASP A 138 -14.29 -11.18 -18.78
C ASP A 138 -13.31 -11.65 -17.69
N GLU A 139 -13.78 -11.80 -16.45
CA GLU A 139 -12.95 -12.23 -15.31
C GLU A 139 -12.86 -13.75 -15.14
N SER A 140 -13.49 -14.53 -16.03
CA SER A 140 -13.49 -16.00 -15.99
C SER A 140 -12.41 -16.64 -16.89
N SER A 141 -11.14 -16.25 -16.74
CA SER A 141 -10.01 -17.02 -17.27
C SER A 141 -9.01 -17.43 -16.17
N SER A 142 -9.02 -18.75 -15.93
CA SER A 142 -7.98 -19.60 -15.33
C SER A 142 -7.19 -19.08 -14.13
N SER A 143 -7.67 -19.38 -12.91
CA SER A 143 -6.78 -19.58 -11.77
C SER A 143 -6.20 -21.00 -11.81
N SER A 144 -5.09 -21.18 -12.52
CA SER A 144 -4.28 -22.40 -12.45
C SER A 144 -3.00 -22.08 -11.68
N ASP A 145 -3.09 -22.10 -10.35
CA ASP A 145 -1.93 -22.14 -9.44
C ASP A 145 -2.13 -23.34 -8.49
N GLU A 146 -1.99 -24.55 -9.01
CA GLU A 146 -1.72 -25.77 -8.23
C GLU A 146 -0.65 -26.58 -9.00
N PRO A 147 0.41 -27.08 -8.33
CA PRO A 147 1.43 -27.89 -8.98
C PRO A 147 0.90 -29.31 -9.29
N ASP A 148 1.28 -29.79 -10.48
CA ASP A 148 0.99 -31.09 -11.09
C ASP A 148 0.91 -32.29 -10.13
N GLU A 149 -0.26 -32.94 -10.08
CA GLU A 149 -0.33 -34.40 -9.95
C GLU A 149 -1.22 -34.96 -11.07
N ARG A 150 -0.61 -35.82 -11.89
CA ARG A 150 -1.23 -36.53 -13.00
C ARG A 150 -2.27 -37.52 -12.48
N ASP A 151 -3.53 -37.36 -12.88
CA ASP A 151 -4.40 -38.52 -13.08
C ASP A 151 -5.48 -38.26 -14.14
N THR A 152 -5.39 -39.03 -15.22
CA THR A 152 -6.29 -39.06 -16.38
C THR A 152 -7.67 -39.58 -16.03
N LYS A 153 -8.74 -38.78 -16.18
CA LYS A 153 -10.09 -39.32 -16.47
C LYS A 153 -10.89 -38.43 -17.44
N VAL A 154 -11.35 -39.12 -18.48
CA VAL A 154 -12.18 -38.70 -19.62
C VAL A 154 -13.52 -38.11 -19.17
N ARG A 155 -13.90 -36.95 -19.74
CA ARG A 155 -15.27 -36.40 -19.64
C ARG A 155 -16.21 -37.19 -20.56
N GLN A 156 -17.26 -37.78 -19.99
CA GLN A 156 -18.46 -38.16 -20.73
C GLN A 156 -19.67 -37.45 -20.13
N SER A 157 -20.32 -36.65 -20.97
CA SER A 157 -21.57 -35.95 -20.70
C SER A 157 -22.73 -36.95 -20.61
N LYS A 158 -23.47 -36.93 -19.50
CA LYS A 158 -24.86 -37.41 -19.44
C LYS A 158 -25.67 -36.54 -18.49
N CYS A 159 -26.67 -35.85 -19.04
CA CYS A 159 -27.83 -35.35 -18.31
C CYS A 159 -28.56 -36.52 -17.65
N LEU A 160 -29.13 -36.36 -16.44
CA LEU A 160 -30.28 -37.10 -15.89
C LEU A 160 -30.78 -36.41 -14.58
N PHE A 161 -32.08 -36.58 -14.34
CA PHE A 161 -33.06 -35.99 -13.40
C PHE A 161 -32.70 -35.89 -11.89
N PRO A 162 -33.49 -35.13 -11.08
CA PRO A 162 -33.16 -34.82 -9.69
C PRO A 162 -33.60 -35.94 -8.73
N ASP A 163 -32.69 -36.43 -7.89
CA ASP A 163 -33.07 -37.18 -6.70
C ASP A 163 -32.11 -36.99 -5.52
N GLU A 164 -32.74 -36.86 -4.35
CA GLU A 164 -32.30 -37.12 -2.97
C GLU A 164 -31.07 -36.39 -2.36
N GLN A 165 -31.41 -35.48 -1.43
CA GLN A 165 -30.75 -35.24 -0.13
C GLN A 165 -29.24 -35.48 -0.04
N GLN A 166 -28.44 -34.58 -0.64
CA GLN A 166 -27.05 -34.42 -0.24
C GLN A 166 -26.97 -33.45 0.95
N GLN A 167 -26.69 -33.99 2.13
CA GLN A 167 -26.19 -33.19 3.25
C GLN A 167 -24.93 -32.44 2.76
N PRO A 168 -24.81 -31.12 3.01
CA PRO A 168 -23.64 -30.37 2.56
C PRO A 168 -22.40 -30.94 3.24
N GLN A 169 -21.48 -31.52 2.45
CA GLN A 169 -20.16 -31.89 2.91
C GLN A 169 -19.50 -30.63 3.48
N GLN A 170 -19.34 -30.57 4.80
CA GLN A 170 -18.59 -29.51 5.46
C GLN A 170 -17.15 -29.56 4.96
N LYS A 171 -16.79 -28.64 4.06
CA LYS A 171 -15.39 -28.35 3.71
C LYS A 171 -14.64 -28.09 5.01
N THR A 172 -13.79 -29.03 5.40
CA THR A 172 -12.94 -28.88 6.59
C THR A 172 -11.89 -27.83 6.27
N LEU A 173 -12.08 -26.62 6.81
CA LEU A 173 -11.09 -25.55 6.69
C LEU A 173 -9.74 -26.04 7.21
N ARG A 174 -8.66 -25.66 6.51
CA ARG A 174 -7.29 -25.95 6.93
C ARG A 174 -7.03 -25.35 8.32
N GLN A 175 -6.06 -25.91 9.03
CA GLN A 175 -5.64 -25.34 10.31
C GLN A 175 -5.06 -23.93 10.07
N TYR A 176 -5.53 -22.96 10.84
CA TYR A 176 -5.06 -21.58 10.79
C TYR A 176 -3.58 -21.53 11.16
N SER A 177 -2.81 -20.82 10.35
CA SER A 177 -1.40 -20.54 10.59
C SER A 177 -1.16 -19.07 10.29
N PHE A 178 -0.65 -18.34 11.27
CA PHE A 178 -0.27 -16.95 11.10
C PHE A 178 1.06 -16.87 10.34
N GLN A 179 1.09 -16.11 9.26
CA GLN A 179 2.23 -15.99 8.36
C GLN A 179 2.54 -14.52 8.10
N PRO A 180 3.48 -13.91 8.87
CA PRO A 180 3.93 -12.56 8.60
C PRO A 180 4.73 -12.53 7.29
N LEU A 181 4.77 -11.37 6.63
CA LEU A 181 5.49 -11.13 5.38
C LEU A 181 5.10 -12.10 4.24
N ARG A 182 3.90 -12.66 4.31
CA ARG A 182 3.30 -13.44 3.22
C ARG A 182 2.12 -12.67 2.64
N LEU A 183 2.18 -12.36 1.35
CA LEU A 183 1.06 -11.78 0.63
C LEU A 183 0.00 -12.85 0.36
N VAL A 184 -1.26 -12.54 0.67
CA VAL A 184 -2.40 -13.46 0.52
C VAL A 184 -3.56 -12.73 -0.15
N LYS A 185 -4.21 -13.37 -1.13
CA LYS A 185 -5.40 -12.83 -1.80
C LYS A 185 -6.62 -12.88 -0.87
N CYS A 186 -7.36 -11.79 -0.78
CA CYS A 186 -8.63 -11.72 -0.06
C CYS A 186 -9.76 -12.30 -0.94
N ALA A 187 -10.34 -13.42 -0.52
CA ALA A 187 -11.44 -14.10 -1.22
C ALA A 187 -12.80 -13.44 -0.96
N TYR A 188 -12.92 -12.14 -1.24
CA TYR A 188 -14.16 -11.41 -1.00
C TYR A 188 -15.21 -11.70 -2.07
N LYS A 189 -14.81 -12.02 -3.31
CA LYS A 189 -15.75 -12.23 -4.44
C LYS A 189 -16.72 -13.37 -4.18
N ASP A 190 -16.26 -14.43 -3.52
CA ASP A 190 -17.08 -15.59 -3.14
C ASP A 190 -18.25 -15.24 -2.20
N LYS A 191 -18.23 -14.04 -1.61
CA LYS A 191 -19.27 -13.54 -0.69
C LYS A 191 -20.20 -12.49 -1.28
N HIS A 192 -20.04 -12.13 -2.57
CA HIS A 192 -20.84 -11.10 -3.20
C HIS A 192 -21.48 -11.60 -4.49
N CYS A 193 -22.66 -11.07 -4.78
CA CYS A 193 -23.19 -11.08 -6.14
C CYS A 193 -22.39 -10.10 -7.02
N ALA A 194 -22.54 -10.23 -8.34
CA ALA A 194 -22.10 -9.20 -9.28
C ALA A 194 -22.67 -7.83 -8.86
N GLY A 195 -21.88 -6.76 -8.95
CA GLY A 195 -22.27 -5.44 -8.44
C GLY A 195 -22.02 -5.20 -6.95
N GLY A 196 -21.74 -6.23 -6.15
CA GLY A 196 -21.56 -6.11 -4.70
C GLY A 196 -20.18 -5.62 -4.24
N PHE A 197 -19.28 -5.27 -5.15
CA PHE A 197 -17.91 -4.88 -4.85
C PHE A 197 -17.37 -3.90 -5.92
N PRO A 198 -16.31 -3.13 -5.61
CA PRO A 198 -15.76 -2.19 -6.57
C PRO A 198 -15.21 -2.89 -7.83
N LEU A 199 -15.59 -2.35 -9.00
CA LEU A 199 -15.05 -2.72 -10.30
C LEU A 199 -13.53 -2.56 -10.37
N ALA A 200 -12.92 -3.26 -11.32
CA ALA A 200 -11.50 -3.14 -11.64
C ALA A 200 -11.15 -1.68 -11.97
N ARG A 201 -10.06 -1.17 -11.39
CA ARG A 201 -9.72 0.26 -11.47
C ARG A 201 -8.24 0.54 -11.26
N SER A 202 -7.78 1.63 -11.84
CA SER A 202 -6.47 2.22 -11.58
C SER A 202 -6.61 3.69 -11.17
N GLY A 203 -5.55 4.27 -10.61
CA GLY A 203 -5.52 5.69 -10.26
C GLY A 203 -6.37 6.10 -9.05
N HIS A 204 -7.21 5.21 -8.53
CA HIS A 204 -7.91 5.31 -7.24
C HIS A 204 -6.96 5.41 -6.04
N ARG A 205 -7.51 5.77 -4.88
CA ARG A 205 -6.79 5.70 -3.58
C ARG A 205 -7.52 4.82 -2.59
N ILE A 206 -6.75 4.04 -1.85
CA ILE A 206 -7.22 3.31 -0.68
C ILE A 206 -6.60 3.85 0.61
N ILE A 207 -7.36 3.80 1.70
CA ILE A 207 -6.89 4.12 3.06
C ILE A 207 -7.57 3.17 4.05
N ALA A 208 -6.86 2.77 5.10
CA ALA A 208 -7.40 1.83 6.08
C ALA A 208 -7.55 2.48 7.45
N SER A 209 -8.56 2.01 8.16
CA SER A 209 -8.73 2.19 9.60
C SER A 209 -8.33 0.89 10.32
N ASN A 210 -8.65 0.78 11.60
CA ASN A 210 -8.48 -0.46 12.35
C ASN A 210 -9.44 -1.61 11.96
N SER A 211 -10.49 -1.33 11.18
CA SER A 211 -11.60 -2.27 10.93
C SER A 211 -12.06 -2.33 9.48
N HIS A 212 -11.84 -1.25 8.73
CA HIS A 212 -12.27 -1.10 7.36
C HIS A 212 -11.12 -0.59 6.48
N LEU A 213 -11.11 -1.05 5.23
CA LEU A 213 -10.39 -0.43 4.12
C LEU A 213 -11.39 0.37 3.29
N TYR A 214 -11.02 1.58 2.89
CA TYR A 214 -11.83 2.44 2.03
C TYR A 214 -11.19 2.55 0.66
N SER A 215 -11.99 2.55 -0.41
CA SER A 215 -11.54 2.75 -1.80
C SER A 215 -12.34 3.87 -2.44
N LEU A 216 -11.63 4.92 -2.87
CA LEU A 216 -12.22 6.13 -3.46
C LEU A 216 -11.74 6.29 -4.90
N GLY A 217 -12.68 6.49 -5.81
CA GLY A 217 -12.37 6.94 -7.17
C GLY A 217 -11.79 5.86 -8.08
N GLY A 218 -11.04 6.34 -9.08
CA GLY A 218 -10.34 5.55 -10.09
C GLY A 218 -10.99 5.58 -11.47
N TYR A 219 -10.30 4.92 -12.40
CA TYR A 219 -10.67 4.86 -13.80
C TYR A 219 -10.63 3.42 -14.34
N ASN A 220 -11.52 3.14 -15.28
CA ASN A 220 -11.48 1.96 -16.14
C ASN A 220 -12.09 2.32 -17.50
N PRO A 221 -11.35 2.23 -18.62
CA PRO A 221 -11.83 2.59 -19.95
C PRO A 221 -13.10 1.85 -20.35
N ARG A 222 -13.18 0.54 -20.07
CA ARG A 222 -14.37 -0.27 -20.38
C ARG A 222 -15.61 0.27 -19.66
N SER A 223 -15.45 0.70 -18.41
CA SER A 223 -16.53 1.35 -17.66
C SER A 223 -16.81 2.77 -18.15
N ALA A 224 -15.79 3.49 -18.61
CA ALA A 224 -15.92 4.87 -19.09
C ALA A 224 -16.70 4.95 -20.40
N VAL A 225 -16.51 4.00 -21.32
CA VAL A 225 -17.31 3.89 -22.56
C VAL A 225 -18.80 3.77 -22.22
N ASN A 226 -19.15 2.88 -21.28
CA ASN A 226 -20.53 2.72 -20.82
C ASN A 226 -21.06 3.97 -20.09
N ALA A 227 -20.21 4.66 -19.32
CA ALA A 227 -20.57 5.91 -18.67
C ALA A 227 -20.84 7.03 -19.68
N ALA A 228 -20.02 7.15 -20.73
CA ALA A 228 -20.16 8.14 -21.80
C ALA A 228 -21.50 8.01 -22.52
N ARG A 229 -21.89 6.77 -22.89
CA ARG A 229 -23.19 6.48 -23.51
C ARG A 229 -24.39 6.93 -22.66
N ARG A 230 -24.21 7.01 -21.34
CA ARG A 230 -25.24 7.41 -20.36
C ARG A 230 -25.09 8.85 -19.87
N GLY A 231 -24.16 9.63 -20.43
CA GLY A 231 -23.86 10.99 -19.96
C GLY A 231 -23.42 11.06 -18.50
N ARG A 232 -22.78 10.00 -17.99
CA ARG A 232 -22.31 9.90 -16.59
C ARG A 232 -20.83 10.28 -16.49
N CYS A 233 -20.37 10.52 -15.26
CA CYS A 233 -18.95 10.72 -14.99
C CYS A 233 -18.13 9.50 -15.47
N LEU A 234 -17.06 9.76 -16.20
CA LEU A 234 -16.18 8.73 -16.77
C LEU A 234 -15.25 8.10 -15.73
N LEU A 235 -15.07 8.78 -14.60
CA LEU A 235 -14.38 8.24 -13.43
C LEU A 235 -15.38 7.63 -12.45
N PHE A 236 -14.91 6.69 -11.64
CA PHE A 236 -15.73 6.07 -10.60
C PHE A 236 -16.09 7.09 -9.52
N GLN A 237 -17.30 7.63 -9.57
CA GLN A 237 -17.81 8.56 -8.57
C GLN A 237 -18.44 7.84 -7.36
N GLU A 238 -17.60 7.15 -6.60
CA GLU A 238 -18.01 6.26 -5.53
C GLU A 238 -16.94 6.06 -4.44
N LEU A 239 -17.41 5.80 -3.21
CA LEU A 239 -16.62 5.40 -2.06
C LEU A 239 -17.11 4.03 -1.58
N TRP A 240 -16.20 3.06 -1.58
CA TRP A 240 -16.44 1.72 -1.06
C TRP A 240 -15.74 1.51 0.29
N SER A 241 -16.34 0.71 1.17
CA SER A 241 -15.70 0.21 2.39
C SER A 241 -15.64 -1.32 2.39
N TYR A 242 -14.52 -1.89 2.81
CA TYR A 242 -14.29 -3.31 2.98
C TYR A 242 -14.05 -3.62 4.45
N ASN A 243 -14.91 -4.43 5.05
CA ASN A 243 -14.78 -4.81 6.45
C ASN A 243 -13.86 -6.03 6.62
N PHE A 244 -12.80 -5.89 7.42
CA PHE A 244 -11.79 -6.93 7.60
C PHE A 244 -12.31 -8.19 8.29
N ALA A 245 -13.32 -8.07 9.16
CA ALA A 245 -13.85 -9.19 9.92
C ALA A 245 -14.83 -10.03 9.10
N THR A 246 -15.66 -9.39 8.28
CA THR A 246 -16.67 -10.09 7.46
C THR A 246 -16.16 -10.46 6.07
N ASN A 247 -15.08 -9.82 5.60
CA ASN A 247 -14.61 -9.87 4.21
C ASN A 247 -15.65 -9.37 3.21
N LEU A 248 -16.48 -8.39 3.61
CA LEU A 248 -17.53 -7.81 2.77
C LEU A 248 -17.20 -6.38 2.36
N TRP A 249 -17.47 -6.07 1.10
CA TRP A 249 -17.53 -4.72 0.57
C TRP A 249 -18.93 -4.13 0.79
N ARG A 250 -18.98 -2.81 0.91
CA ARG A 250 -20.20 -2.01 0.98
C ARG A 250 -19.97 -0.70 0.22
N LEU A 251 -20.92 -0.32 -0.62
CA LEU A 251 -20.96 1.00 -1.20
C LEU A 251 -21.41 2.00 -0.13
N GLU A 252 -20.53 2.92 0.25
CA GLU A 252 -20.80 3.95 1.26
C GLU A 252 -21.42 5.19 0.64
N LEU A 253 -20.83 5.68 -0.45
CA LEU A 253 -21.27 6.88 -1.16
C LEU A 253 -21.18 6.66 -2.68
N ASN A 254 -22.12 7.21 -3.41
CA ASN A 254 -22.13 7.28 -4.88
C ASN A 254 -22.86 8.55 -5.34
N ALA A 255 -22.87 8.81 -6.65
CA ALA A 255 -23.54 9.96 -7.25
C ALA A 255 -25.04 10.07 -6.89
N GLU A 256 -25.70 8.97 -6.54
CA GLU A 256 -27.14 8.92 -6.23
C GLU A 256 -27.46 9.30 -4.79
N ASN A 257 -26.53 9.07 -3.86
CA ASN A 257 -26.74 9.30 -2.43
C ASN A 257 -25.89 10.44 -1.84
N ALA A 258 -25.07 11.11 -2.67
CA ALA A 258 -24.13 12.13 -2.23
C ALA A 258 -23.89 13.22 -3.32
N ASP A 259 -24.65 14.32 -3.22
CA ASP A 259 -24.68 15.40 -4.22
C ASP A 259 -23.34 16.16 -4.42
N ASN A 260 -22.41 16.09 -3.46
CA ASN A 260 -21.14 16.84 -3.50
C ASN A 260 -19.92 15.95 -3.79
N LEU A 261 -20.11 14.76 -4.37
CA LEU A 261 -18.96 13.95 -4.77
C LEU A 261 -18.15 14.66 -5.86
N PRO A 262 -16.82 14.74 -5.73
CA PRO A 262 -15.99 15.31 -6.79
C PRO A 262 -16.01 14.45 -8.05
N VAL A 263 -15.66 15.05 -9.18
CA VAL A 263 -15.47 14.33 -10.44
C VAL A 263 -13.99 14.05 -10.71
N GLU A 264 -13.08 14.76 -10.04
CA GLU A 264 -11.62 14.67 -10.18
C GLU A 264 -11.03 13.52 -9.33
N LEU A 265 -11.57 12.32 -9.52
CA LEU A 265 -11.35 11.16 -8.67
C LEU A 265 -10.23 10.21 -9.14
N ALA A 266 -9.44 10.62 -10.12
CA ALA A 266 -8.21 9.93 -10.49
C ALA A 266 -7.00 10.66 -9.92
N SER A 267 -6.04 9.91 -9.39
CA SER A 267 -4.79 10.44 -8.86
C SER A 267 -4.98 11.44 -7.71
N ASN A 268 -6.10 11.41 -7.01
CA ASN A 268 -6.28 12.22 -5.81
C ASN A 268 -5.35 11.73 -4.68
N ALA A 269 -5.27 12.53 -3.61
CA ALA A 269 -4.67 12.13 -2.36
C ALA A 269 -5.77 11.84 -1.33
N LEU A 270 -5.54 10.87 -0.43
CA LEU A 270 -6.53 10.44 0.55
C LEU A 270 -5.86 10.12 1.90
N THR A 271 -6.44 10.62 2.98
CA THR A 271 -5.99 10.36 4.35
C THR A 271 -7.17 10.18 5.29
N ILE A 272 -6.93 9.62 6.48
CA ILE A 272 -7.93 9.45 7.54
C ILE A 272 -7.47 10.23 8.78
N HIS A 273 -8.37 11.04 9.34
CA HIS A 273 -8.11 11.80 10.55
C HIS A 273 -9.37 11.88 11.39
N ASN A 274 -9.28 11.54 12.68
CA ASN A 274 -10.44 11.56 13.60
C ASN A 274 -11.69 10.85 13.04
N ASN A 275 -11.50 9.66 12.43
CA ASN A 275 -12.55 8.85 11.80
C ASN A 275 -13.29 9.49 10.62
N VAL A 276 -12.77 10.57 10.03
CA VAL A 276 -13.23 11.09 8.74
C VAL A 276 -12.17 10.91 7.68
N LEU A 277 -12.60 10.65 6.45
CA LEU A 277 -11.68 10.61 5.32
C LEU A 277 -11.56 12.01 4.74
N ILE A 278 -10.35 12.41 4.36
CA ILE A 278 -10.06 13.69 3.73
C ILE A 278 -9.35 13.40 2.42
N SER A 279 -9.90 13.87 1.30
CA SER A 279 -9.23 13.85 0.01
C SER A 279 -8.84 15.25 -0.44
N HIS A 280 -7.78 15.33 -1.27
CA HIS A 280 -7.33 16.57 -1.87
C HIS A 280 -6.80 16.33 -3.29
N GLY A 281 -7.07 17.29 -4.16
CA GLY A 281 -6.64 17.30 -5.55
C GLY A 281 -7.20 16.14 -6.38
N GLY A 282 -6.55 15.85 -7.49
CA GLY A 282 -6.96 14.85 -8.45
C GLY A 282 -7.33 15.46 -9.79
N THR A 283 -7.61 14.59 -10.77
CA THR A 283 -7.98 14.97 -12.13
C THR A 283 -9.25 14.26 -12.57
N GLY A 284 -10.05 14.92 -13.40
CA GLY A 284 -11.10 14.32 -14.22
C GLY A 284 -10.52 13.58 -15.43
N TYR A 285 -11.40 13.17 -16.36
CA TYR A 285 -11.03 12.62 -17.66
C TYR A 285 -11.57 13.55 -18.78
N PRO A 286 -10.79 13.86 -19.82
CA PRO A 286 -9.38 13.47 -20.04
C PRO A 286 -8.42 13.97 -18.94
N PHE A 287 -7.35 13.21 -18.71
CA PHE A 287 -6.45 13.46 -17.56
C PHE A 287 -5.63 14.73 -17.76
N GLY A 288 -5.50 15.54 -16.70
CA GLY A 288 -4.81 16.83 -16.74
C GLY A 288 -5.68 18.00 -17.19
N GLU A 289 -6.78 17.75 -17.90
CA GLU A 289 -7.66 18.84 -18.39
C GLU A 289 -8.49 19.49 -17.30
N SER A 290 -9.01 18.69 -16.36
CA SER A 290 -9.79 19.16 -15.22
C SER A 290 -9.12 18.72 -13.92
N CYS A 291 -8.20 19.53 -13.43
CA CYS A 291 -7.55 19.31 -12.14
C CYS A 291 -8.31 20.00 -11.02
N SER A 292 -8.18 19.48 -9.79
CA SER A 292 -8.75 20.09 -8.59
C SER A 292 -7.67 20.50 -7.60
N ASN A 293 -7.94 21.53 -6.80
CA ASN A 293 -7.24 21.84 -5.54
C ASN A 293 -8.21 21.82 -4.34
N ASP A 294 -9.43 21.31 -4.52
CA ASP A 294 -10.41 21.25 -3.45
C ASP A 294 -10.03 20.21 -2.40
N CYS A 295 -10.59 20.36 -1.20
CA CYS A 295 -10.55 19.35 -0.14
C CYS A 295 -11.95 18.85 0.17
N TYR A 296 -12.13 17.54 0.25
CA TYR A 296 -13.41 16.90 0.57
C TYR A 296 -13.31 16.09 1.84
N VAL A 297 -14.33 16.19 2.69
CA VAL A 297 -14.46 15.38 3.92
C VAL A 297 -15.60 14.40 3.75
N TYR A 298 -15.30 13.11 3.93
CA TYR A 298 -16.25 12.01 3.82
C TYR A 298 -16.55 11.44 5.19
N ARG A 299 -17.85 11.29 5.48
CA ARG A 299 -18.39 10.53 6.61
C ARG A 299 -19.07 9.28 6.08
N THR A 300 -18.86 8.16 6.74
CA THR A 300 -19.33 6.83 6.29
C THR A 300 -20.27 6.19 7.30
N ALA A 301 -21.21 5.37 6.83
CA ALA A 301 -22.09 4.61 7.70
C ALA A 301 -21.34 3.51 8.45
N SER A 302 -20.25 2.98 7.90
CA SER A 302 -19.43 1.95 8.57
C SER A 302 -18.78 2.43 9.88
N VAL A 303 -18.65 3.75 10.10
CA VAL A 303 -18.23 4.31 11.41
C VAL A 303 -19.42 4.83 12.25
N GLY A 304 -20.66 4.52 11.85
CA GLY A 304 -21.88 4.93 12.55
C GLY A 304 -22.29 6.38 12.32
N ALA A 305 -21.70 7.07 11.33
CA ALA A 305 -22.10 8.43 10.95
C ALA A 305 -23.18 8.41 9.86
N THR A 306 -23.93 9.51 9.73
CA THR A 306 -24.74 9.74 8.53
C THR A 306 -23.80 9.92 7.33
N PRO A 307 -23.92 9.08 6.28
CA PRO A 307 -23.11 9.20 5.08
C PRO A 307 -23.25 10.58 4.45
N ALA A 308 -22.12 11.22 4.17
CA ALA A 308 -22.10 12.53 3.54
C ALA A 308 -20.69 12.84 3.03
N VAL A 309 -20.63 13.65 1.98
CA VAL A 309 -19.41 14.29 1.50
C VAL A 309 -19.61 15.80 1.51
N ASN A 310 -18.63 16.53 2.05
CA ASN A 310 -18.66 17.98 2.11
C ASN A 310 -17.35 18.52 1.54
N ARG A 311 -17.45 19.43 0.56
CA ARG A 311 -16.32 20.27 0.17
C ARG A 311 -15.99 21.26 1.28
N LEU A 312 -14.73 21.31 1.69
CA LEU A 312 -14.24 22.30 2.64
C LEU A 312 -14.25 23.69 2.00
N LYS A 313 -14.77 24.66 2.73
CA LYS A 313 -14.62 26.07 2.36
C LYS A 313 -13.24 26.52 2.83
N VAL A 314 -12.36 26.83 1.88
CA VAL A 314 -10.97 27.21 2.15
C VAL A 314 -10.65 28.59 1.56
N THR A 315 -9.64 29.24 2.12
CA THR A 315 -9.14 30.57 1.72
C THR A 315 -7.62 30.62 1.84
N GLY A 316 -6.98 31.75 1.53
CA GLY A 316 -5.52 31.92 1.63
C GLY A 316 -4.78 31.58 0.35
N ASP A 317 -3.56 31.07 0.49
CA ASP A 317 -2.68 30.75 -0.63
C ASP A 317 -2.92 29.32 -1.11
N LEU A 318 -4.01 29.13 -1.85
CA LEU A 318 -4.40 27.80 -2.34
C LEU A 318 -3.33 27.24 -3.28
N PRO A 319 -3.02 25.93 -3.19
CA PRO A 319 -2.17 25.28 -4.19
C PRO A 319 -2.85 25.34 -5.56
N THR A 320 -2.06 25.37 -6.63
CA THR A 320 -2.55 25.19 -8.00
C THR A 320 -3.33 23.88 -8.10
N ALA A 321 -4.42 23.88 -8.87
CA ALA A 321 -5.19 22.67 -9.14
C ALA A 321 -4.29 21.63 -9.83
N GLN A 322 -4.15 20.47 -9.19
CA GLN A 322 -3.18 19.45 -9.60
C GLN A 322 -3.58 18.06 -9.13
N TYR A 323 -2.89 17.06 -9.64
CA TYR A 323 -3.11 15.67 -9.28
C TYR A 323 -1.82 14.93 -8.98
N GLY A 324 -1.97 13.81 -8.27
CA GLY A 324 -0.88 13.06 -7.67
C GLY A 324 -0.09 13.75 -6.56
N PRO A 325 -0.64 14.69 -5.75
CA PRO A 325 0.11 15.20 -4.60
C PRO A 325 0.24 14.11 -3.52
N GLY A 326 1.32 14.16 -2.76
CA GLY A 326 1.42 13.46 -1.48
C GLY A 326 0.78 14.31 -0.38
N ILE A 327 0.06 13.71 0.58
CA ILE A 327 -0.49 14.42 1.73
C ILE A 327 -0.07 13.81 3.05
N VAL A 328 0.19 14.66 4.05
CA VAL A 328 0.57 14.27 5.41
C VAL A 328 -0.12 15.19 6.41
N ILE A 329 -0.59 14.64 7.52
CA ILE A 329 -1.12 15.45 8.63
C ILE A 329 -0.08 15.58 9.72
N HIS A 330 0.30 16.82 10.05
CA HIS A 330 1.17 17.16 11.18
C HIS A 330 0.46 18.18 12.07
N LYS A 331 0.22 17.81 13.34
CA LYS A 331 -0.54 18.63 14.29
C LYS A 331 -1.92 18.97 13.72
N ASN A 332 -2.21 20.24 13.48
CA ASN A 332 -3.49 20.73 12.95
C ASN A 332 -3.43 21.03 11.44
N TYR A 333 -2.31 20.71 10.78
CA TYR A 333 -2.08 21.07 9.39
C TYR A 333 -2.11 19.84 8.49
N LEU A 334 -2.80 19.95 7.36
CA LEU A 334 -2.67 19.02 6.24
C LEU A 334 -1.65 19.60 5.27
N TYR A 335 -0.51 18.95 5.14
CA TYR A 335 0.54 19.28 4.18
C TYR A 335 0.27 18.58 2.86
N THR A 336 0.57 19.25 1.76
CA THR A 336 0.59 18.70 0.39
C THR A 336 1.97 18.93 -0.20
N ILE A 337 2.47 17.92 -0.91
CA ILE A 337 3.80 17.94 -1.53
C ILE A 337 3.73 17.39 -2.95
N GLY A 338 4.19 18.22 -3.88
CA GLY A 338 4.36 17.89 -5.28
C GLY A 338 3.07 17.54 -6.02
N GLY A 339 3.21 16.92 -7.18
CA GLY A 339 2.11 16.64 -8.10
C GLY A 339 2.36 17.26 -9.47
N THR A 340 1.33 17.24 -10.30
CA THR A 340 1.38 17.80 -11.65
C THR A 340 0.05 18.42 -12.04
N THR A 341 0.12 19.51 -12.82
CA THR A 341 -1.03 20.12 -13.51
C THR A 341 -1.38 19.37 -14.79
N GLY A 342 -0.54 18.41 -15.18
CA GLY A 342 -0.55 17.76 -16.48
C GLY A 342 0.33 18.43 -17.54
N PHE A 343 0.99 19.53 -17.17
CA PHE A 343 1.96 20.17 -18.04
C PHE A 343 3.25 20.40 -17.27
N ASP A 344 3.09 20.87 -16.03
CA ASP A 344 4.18 21.14 -15.11
C ASP A 344 4.18 20.15 -13.96
N TYR A 345 5.38 19.86 -13.47
CA TYR A 345 5.61 19.05 -12.28
C TYR A 345 6.17 19.93 -11.18
N THR A 346 5.73 19.71 -9.94
CA THR A 346 6.19 20.51 -8.81
C THR A 346 6.62 19.65 -7.63
N CYS A 347 7.40 20.24 -6.74
CA CYS A 347 7.67 19.77 -5.38
C CYS A 347 7.34 20.89 -4.38
N ASP A 348 6.39 21.77 -4.70
CA ASP A 348 5.95 22.81 -3.77
C ASP A 348 5.29 22.19 -2.53
N VAL A 349 5.40 22.92 -1.42
CA VAL A 349 4.85 22.53 -0.14
C VAL A 349 3.84 23.57 0.31
N TYR A 350 2.59 23.12 0.41
CA TYR A 350 1.48 23.90 0.95
C TYR A 350 0.98 23.24 2.23
N ARG A 351 0.36 24.02 3.10
CA ARG A 351 -0.36 23.47 4.26
C ARG A 351 -1.69 24.15 4.49
N LEU A 352 -2.69 23.37 4.88
CA LEU A 352 -4.01 23.84 5.29
C LEU A 352 -4.12 23.77 6.81
N ASP A 353 -4.32 24.91 7.49
CA ASP A 353 -4.76 24.87 8.90
C ASP A 353 -6.21 24.36 8.94
N MET A 354 -6.39 23.11 9.36
CA MET A 354 -7.70 22.45 9.38
C MET A 354 -8.68 23.08 10.38
N ARG A 355 -8.23 23.98 11.26
CA ARG A 355 -9.10 24.69 12.21
C ARG A 355 -9.69 25.96 11.62
N THR A 356 -8.92 26.65 10.76
CA THR A 356 -9.31 27.94 10.18
C THR A 356 -9.76 27.82 8.73
N GLY A 357 -9.37 26.73 8.04
CA GLY A 357 -9.60 26.58 6.61
C GLY A 357 -8.71 27.47 5.75
N VAL A 358 -7.57 27.92 6.27
CA VAL A 358 -6.64 28.80 5.56
C VAL A 358 -5.46 27.99 5.04
N TRP A 359 -5.24 28.05 3.73
CA TRP A 359 -4.04 27.57 3.07
C TRP A 359 -2.91 28.58 3.19
N GLU A 360 -1.71 28.04 3.38
CA GLU A 360 -0.46 28.79 3.40
C GLU A 360 0.52 28.12 2.43
N ASN A 361 1.17 28.94 1.61
CA ASN A 361 2.36 28.51 0.90
C ASN A 361 3.53 28.43 1.89
N VAL A 362 4.09 27.23 2.09
CA VAL A 362 5.20 27.03 3.03
C VAL A 362 6.54 27.05 2.31
N TYR A 363 6.59 26.51 1.09
CA TYR A 363 7.79 26.49 0.26
C TYR A 363 7.43 26.37 -1.23
N ILE A 364 8.04 27.20 -2.07
CA ILE A 364 8.00 27.06 -3.53
C ILE A 364 9.36 26.59 -4.02
N SER A 365 9.37 25.42 -4.65
CA SER A 365 10.57 24.82 -5.24
C SER A 365 10.93 25.52 -6.55
N ARG A 366 12.20 25.82 -6.75
CA ARG A 366 12.73 26.53 -7.93
C ARG A 366 13.72 25.64 -8.68
N PRO A 367 13.53 25.42 -9.99
CA PRO A 367 14.42 24.55 -10.78
C PRO A 367 15.90 24.95 -10.74
N GLU A 368 16.20 26.25 -10.55
CA GLU A 368 17.57 26.76 -10.53
C GLU A 368 18.28 26.53 -9.17
N MET A 369 17.52 26.23 -8.12
CA MET A 369 18.07 25.99 -6.79
C MET A 369 18.46 24.52 -6.67
N ARG A 370 19.77 24.25 -6.62
CA ARG A 370 20.32 22.88 -6.50
C ARG A 370 19.78 22.09 -5.30
N GLU A 371 19.38 22.78 -4.24
CA GLU A 371 18.82 22.16 -3.03
C GLU A 371 17.34 21.79 -3.19
N ASP A 372 16.64 22.38 -4.15
CA ASP A 372 15.23 22.07 -4.37
C ASP A 372 15.11 20.76 -5.17
N PRO A 373 14.23 19.85 -4.75
CA PRO A 373 13.98 18.64 -5.51
C PRO A 373 13.25 19.00 -6.80
N GLU A 374 13.63 18.32 -7.88
CA GLU A 374 12.87 18.39 -9.12
C GLU A 374 11.42 17.98 -8.90
N GLY A 375 10.52 18.70 -9.59
CA GLY A 375 9.10 18.45 -9.57
C GLY A 375 8.77 17.03 -10.04
N ARG A 376 7.81 16.39 -9.37
CA ARG A 376 7.52 14.97 -9.64
C ARG A 376 6.08 14.59 -9.39
N TYR A 377 5.67 13.56 -10.11
CA TYR A 377 4.36 12.94 -10.07
C TYR A 377 4.48 11.45 -9.71
N ARG A 378 3.45 10.92 -9.03
CA ARG A 378 3.37 9.53 -8.55
C ARG A 378 4.61 9.08 -7.78
N HIS A 379 5.17 10.02 -7.03
CA HIS A 379 5.93 9.74 -5.82
C HIS A 379 4.98 9.28 -4.72
N GLU A 380 5.58 8.73 -3.67
CA GLU A 380 4.89 8.42 -2.43
C GLU A 380 5.60 9.13 -1.27
N VAL A 381 4.88 9.39 -0.17
CA VAL A 381 5.41 10.16 0.97
C VAL A 381 5.45 9.34 2.25
N ILE A 382 6.48 9.56 3.06
CA ILE A 382 6.67 8.98 4.38
C ILE A 382 6.98 10.09 5.37
N TYR A 383 6.44 10.01 6.58
CA TYR A 383 6.54 11.07 7.57
C TYR A 383 7.01 10.53 8.92
N ASP A 384 8.10 11.09 9.45
CA ASP A 384 8.76 10.57 10.65
C ASP A 384 8.49 11.35 11.95
N GLY A 385 7.67 12.40 11.90
CA GLY A 385 7.51 13.34 13.01
C GLY A 385 8.11 14.71 12.72
N LYS A 386 9.17 14.76 11.91
CA LYS A 386 9.98 15.95 11.63
C LYS A 386 10.13 16.20 10.13
N HIS A 387 10.31 15.14 9.36
CA HIS A 387 10.59 15.17 7.94
C HIS A 387 9.48 14.48 7.16
N ILE A 388 9.10 15.07 6.02
CA ILE A 388 8.27 14.40 5.01
C ILE A 388 9.18 13.98 3.86
N PHE A 389 9.51 12.70 3.82
CA PHE A 389 10.33 12.08 2.78
C PHE A 389 9.50 11.85 1.52
N VAL A 390 10.10 12.12 0.37
CA VAL A 390 9.49 11.89 -0.95
C VAL A 390 10.24 10.76 -1.64
N LEU A 391 9.54 9.66 -1.90
CA LEU A 391 10.10 8.44 -2.48
C LEU A 391 9.75 8.36 -3.97
N GLY A 392 10.78 8.15 -4.80
CA GLY A 392 10.65 7.88 -6.23
C GLY A 392 9.83 8.94 -6.97
N GLY A 393 8.93 8.48 -7.83
CA GLY A 393 8.13 9.32 -8.71
C GLY A 393 8.89 9.67 -9.99
N GLY A 394 8.31 10.53 -10.81
CA GLY A 394 8.92 10.92 -12.07
C GLY A 394 8.17 12.03 -12.78
N THR A 395 8.68 12.38 -13.95
CA THR A 395 8.00 13.22 -14.93
C THR A 395 7.47 12.34 -16.07
N SER A 396 7.10 12.92 -17.21
CA SER A 396 6.83 12.17 -18.44
C SER A 396 8.10 11.45 -18.94
N HIS A 397 9.27 12.08 -18.85
CA HIS A 397 10.50 11.56 -19.46
C HIS A 397 11.51 10.97 -18.47
N SER A 398 11.29 11.15 -17.16
CA SER A 398 12.23 10.72 -16.12
C SER A 398 11.55 9.94 -15.00
N VAL A 399 12.30 9.04 -14.36
CA VAL A 399 11.95 8.41 -13.08
C VAL A 399 13.10 8.59 -12.10
N TYR A 400 12.77 8.90 -10.85
CA TYR A 400 13.76 9.17 -9.82
C TYR A 400 14.16 7.88 -9.09
N ASP A 401 15.43 7.81 -8.71
CA ASP A 401 15.96 6.71 -7.91
C ASP A 401 15.52 6.81 -6.44
N LEU A 402 15.86 5.76 -5.69
CA LEU A 402 15.57 5.62 -4.28
C LEU A 402 16.84 5.55 -3.43
N GLN A 403 17.99 5.92 -4.01
CA GLN A 403 19.28 5.94 -3.32
C GLN A 403 19.45 7.22 -2.53
N ARG A 404 19.08 8.36 -3.11
CA ARG A 404 19.12 9.66 -2.42
C ARG A 404 17.74 10.30 -2.44
N ILE A 405 17.10 10.36 -1.27
CA ILE A 405 15.70 10.78 -1.14
C ILE A 405 15.60 12.21 -0.57
N PRO A 406 14.86 13.12 -1.23
CA PRO A 406 14.57 14.43 -0.66
C PRO A 406 13.57 14.30 0.50
N ALA A 407 13.72 15.18 1.49
CA ALA A 407 12.85 15.22 2.65
C ALA A 407 12.61 16.67 3.09
N TYR A 408 11.34 17.05 3.18
CA TYR A 408 10.97 18.38 3.64
C TYR A 408 11.04 18.44 5.16
N ASN A 409 11.86 19.34 5.70
CA ASN A 409 12.05 19.54 7.13
C ASN A 409 11.02 20.53 7.66
N LEU A 410 10.07 20.04 8.46
CA LEU A 410 8.94 20.82 8.97
C LEU A 410 9.34 21.91 9.97
N ASP A 411 10.49 21.77 10.62
CA ASP A 411 10.98 22.74 11.60
C ASP A 411 11.78 23.86 10.93
N ALA A 412 12.62 23.50 9.95
CA ALA A 412 13.48 24.45 9.24
C ALA A 412 12.82 25.08 8.00
N ASN A 413 11.70 24.52 7.53
CA ASN A 413 11.01 24.89 6.29
C ASN A 413 11.94 24.88 5.06
N CYS A 414 12.75 23.83 4.92
CA CYS A 414 13.68 23.65 3.81
C CYS A 414 13.74 22.17 3.39
N TRP A 415 14.33 21.93 2.21
CA TRP A 415 14.60 20.59 1.72
C TRP A 415 15.94 20.07 2.24
N ASP A 416 15.91 18.87 2.82
CA ASP A 416 17.08 18.06 3.16
C ASP A 416 17.19 16.89 2.17
N TYR A 417 18.36 16.24 2.09
CA TYR A 417 18.55 14.99 1.36
C TYR A 417 19.16 13.93 2.26
N PHE A 418 18.70 12.70 2.10
CA PHE A 418 19.20 11.55 2.83
C PHE A 418 19.61 10.45 1.87
N ASP A 419 20.84 9.98 2.02
CA ASP A 419 21.26 8.75 1.37
C ASP A 419 20.62 7.55 2.07
N THR A 420 20.27 6.56 1.27
CA THR A 420 19.82 5.24 1.72
C THR A 420 20.91 4.22 1.43
N PHE A 421 20.77 3.06 2.06
CA PHE A 421 21.73 1.97 1.97
C PHE A 421 21.06 0.75 1.34
N PRO A 422 21.82 -0.06 0.58
CA PRO A 422 21.30 -1.21 -0.15
C PRO A 422 21.17 -2.42 0.76
N ASP A 423 20.22 -3.31 0.47
CA ASP A 423 20.05 -4.56 1.22
C ASP A 423 21.38 -5.30 1.37
N PRO A 424 21.92 -5.42 2.61
CA PRO A 424 23.25 -5.98 2.83
C PRO A 424 23.29 -7.48 2.53
N ARG A 425 22.13 -8.13 2.35
CA ARG A 425 22.02 -9.55 1.96
C ARG A 425 22.24 -9.74 0.47
N ILE A 426 22.11 -8.69 -0.33
CA ILE A 426 22.28 -8.74 -1.78
C ILE A 426 23.71 -8.28 -2.10
N VAL A 427 24.59 -9.26 -2.28
CA VAL A 427 25.98 -9.04 -2.70
C VAL A 427 26.12 -9.64 -4.09
N ASP A 428 25.86 -8.88 -5.14
CA ASP A 428 26.00 -9.38 -6.51
C ASP A 428 26.90 -8.46 -7.34
N VAL A 429 28.13 -8.92 -7.58
CA VAL A 429 29.16 -8.28 -8.39
C VAL A 429 28.89 -8.46 -9.89
N GLY A 430 27.96 -9.35 -10.29
CA GLY A 430 27.77 -9.76 -11.69
C GLY A 430 26.50 -9.29 -12.40
N ARG A 431 25.44 -8.85 -11.68
CA ARG A 431 24.10 -8.58 -12.28
C ARG A 431 23.62 -7.12 -12.25
N ASN A 432 24.46 -6.14 -11.92
CA ASN A 432 24.04 -4.74 -11.73
C ASN A 432 22.94 -4.53 -10.66
N ASN A 433 22.57 -5.56 -9.88
CA ASN A 433 21.60 -5.43 -8.79
C ASN A 433 22.30 -4.98 -7.52
N LYS A 434 22.41 -3.66 -7.37
CA LYS A 434 23.13 -2.99 -6.27
C LYS A 434 22.44 -3.11 -4.89
N GLY A 435 21.44 -4.00 -4.73
CA GLY A 435 20.68 -4.15 -3.48
C GLY A 435 19.69 -3.01 -3.21
N TYR A 436 19.38 -2.18 -4.21
CA TYR A 436 18.37 -1.12 -4.13
C TYR A 436 17.12 -1.49 -4.94
N PRO A 437 15.94 -0.98 -4.56
CA PRO A 437 14.83 -0.93 -5.48
C PRO A 437 15.21 -0.07 -6.70
N LYS A 438 14.93 -0.57 -7.91
CA LYS A 438 15.13 0.21 -9.14
C LYS A 438 14.31 1.52 -9.13
N PRO A 439 14.77 2.59 -9.82
CA PRO A 439 14.03 3.83 -10.03
C PRO A 439 12.62 3.55 -10.56
N ARG A 440 11.60 4.20 -10.00
CA ARG A 440 10.20 3.88 -10.30
C ARG A 440 9.21 4.98 -9.98
N LYS A 441 8.11 5.01 -10.72
CA LYS A 441 6.89 5.80 -10.46
C LYS A 441 5.65 4.90 -10.42
N CYS A 442 4.53 5.44 -9.98
CA CYS A 442 3.22 4.75 -9.93
C CYS A 442 3.22 3.45 -9.11
N PHE A 443 4.15 3.34 -8.16
CA PHE A 443 4.18 2.31 -7.12
C PHE A 443 3.33 2.76 -5.93
N SER A 444 3.01 1.85 -5.02
CA SER A 444 2.38 2.20 -3.74
C SER A 444 3.37 2.14 -2.59
N CYS A 445 3.19 3.00 -1.59
CA CYS A 445 3.93 2.97 -0.35
C CYS A 445 3.00 2.94 0.86
N VAL A 446 3.39 2.21 1.90
CA VAL A 446 2.73 2.28 3.21
C VAL A 446 3.75 2.47 4.32
N GLN A 447 3.40 3.29 5.30
CA GLN A 447 4.19 3.51 6.49
C GLN A 447 3.75 2.56 7.60
N HIS A 448 4.69 1.92 8.28
CA HIS A 448 4.46 1.10 9.46
C HIS A 448 5.37 1.53 10.60
N GLN A 449 4.84 1.63 11.81
CA GLN A 449 5.65 1.73 13.01
C GLN A 449 5.84 0.35 13.61
N SER A 450 7.08 -0.13 13.59
CA SER A 450 7.45 -1.42 14.16
C SER A 450 7.40 -1.41 15.69
N THR A 451 7.49 -2.59 16.30
CA THR A 451 7.34 -2.76 17.76
C THR A 451 8.43 -2.08 18.59
N ASN A 452 9.58 -1.78 17.99
CA ASN A 452 10.67 -1.04 18.64
C ASN A 452 10.52 0.50 18.51
N GLY A 453 9.46 0.97 17.83
CA GLY A 453 9.18 2.38 17.58
C GLY A 453 9.72 2.92 16.24
N ASP A 454 10.52 2.13 15.51
CA ASP A 454 11.07 2.53 14.21
C ASP A 454 9.96 2.64 13.16
N ILE A 455 10.10 3.66 12.31
CA ILE A 455 9.26 3.86 11.15
C ILE A 455 9.88 3.09 9.97
N GLU A 456 9.06 2.30 9.31
CA GLU A 456 9.43 1.49 8.15
C GLU A 456 8.48 1.83 6.98
N ALA A 457 9.05 2.05 5.81
CA ALA A 457 8.30 2.26 4.57
C ALA A 457 8.30 0.97 3.75
N PHE A 458 7.15 0.52 3.28
CA PHE A 458 7.04 -0.63 2.39
C PHE A 458 6.56 -0.15 1.04
N ILE A 459 7.32 -0.44 -0.01
CA ILE A 459 6.95 -0.10 -1.39
C ILE A 459 6.65 -1.35 -2.19
N THR A 460 5.72 -1.25 -3.13
CA THR A 460 5.34 -2.37 -3.99
C THR A 460 5.00 -1.93 -5.41
N GLY A 461 5.47 -2.71 -6.37
CA GLY A 461 5.21 -2.53 -7.80
C GLY A 461 5.74 -1.22 -8.38
N GLY A 462 5.01 -0.68 -9.36
CA GLY A 462 5.39 0.49 -10.16
C GLY A 462 5.96 0.13 -11.52
N LEU A 463 6.38 1.15 -12.26
CA LEU A 463 7.09 1.01 -13.54
C LEU A 463 8.36 1.87 -13.58
N GLN A 464 9.29 1.47 -14.44
CA GLN A 464 10.48 2.24 -14.77
C GLN A 464 10.18 3.27 -15.88
N GLY A 465 11.09 4.22 -16.11
CA GLY A 465 10.94 5.26 -17.14
C GLY A 465 11.07 4.76 -18.58
N ASP A 466 11.38 3.48 -18.78
CA ASP A 466 11.39 2.83 -20.11
C ASP A 466 9.99 2.36 -20.55
N PHE A 467 8.97 2.55 -19.71
CA PHE A 467 7.57 2.16 -19.92
C PHE A 467 7.36 0.70 -20.35
N SER A 468 8.36 -0.16 -20.12
CA SER A 468 8.36 -1.57 -20.49
C SER A 468 8.79 -2.46 -19.33
N THR A 469 9.48 -1.91 -18.34
CA THR A 469 9.82 -2.60 -17.10
C THR A 469 8.79 -2.31 -16.02
N TYR A 470 8.03 -3.35 -15.65
CA TYR A 470 7.04 -3.33 -14.58
C TYR A 470 7.52 -4.16 -13.38
N PHE A 471 7.18 -3.70 -12.18
CA PHE A 471 7.66 -4.31 -10.94
C PHE A 471 6.56 -5.08 -10.21
N SER A 472 6.94 -6.21 -9.62
CA SER A 472 6.12 -6.99 -8.67
C SER A 472 6.78 -7.14 -7.30
N ASP A 473 8.02 -6.66 -7.16
CA ASP A 473 8.80 -6.75 -5.92
C ASP A 473 8.18 -5.94 -4.78
N ILE A 474 8.52 -6.33 -3.55
CA ILE A 474 8.14 -5.62 -2.34
C ILE A 474 9.42 -5.34 -1.55
N TRP A 475 9.66 -4.05 -1.29
CA TRP A 475 10.82 -3.59 -0.54
C TRP A 475 10.39 -2.93 0.76
N LYS A 476 11.27 -2.99 1.74
CA LYS A 476 11.15 -2.32 3.03
C LYS A 476 12.34 -1.40 3.27
N LEU A 477 12.09 -0.14 3.62
CA LEU A 477 13.10 0.82 4.08
C LEU A 477 12.91 1.07 5.57
N ASN A 478 13.93 0.84 6.39
CA ASN A 478 13.92 1.31 7.77
C ASN A 478 14.33 2.79 7.78
N MET A 479 13.45 3.68 8.25
CA MET A 479 13.69 5.12 8.21
C MET A 479 14.72 5.61 9.23
N ARG A 480 15.00 4.83 10.29
CA ARG A 480 16.06 5.18 11.25
C ARG A 480 17.45 4.89 10.65
N THR A 481 17.64 3.69 10.11
CA THR A 481 18.94 3.28 9.54
C THR A 481 19.10 3.66 8.07
N LYS A 482 18.03 4.10 7.41
CA LYS A 482 17.95 4.35 5.97
C LYS A 482 18.30 3.12 5.12
N GLN A 483 18.09 1.93 5.65
CA GLN A 483 18.50 0.66 5.05
C GLN A 483 17.33 -0.02 4.31
N TRP A 484 17.52 -0.32 3.03
CA TRP A 484 16.58 -1.12 2.22
C TRP A 484 16.71 -2.62 2.50
N PHE A 485 15.60 -3.35 2.33
CA PHE A 485 15.51 -4.81 2.39
C PHE A 485 14.49 -5.30 1.35
N LEU A 486 14.89 -6.24 0.49
CA LEU A 486 13.98 -6.94 -0.40
C LEU A 486 13.22 -8.03 0.37
N LEU A 487 11.89 -8.06 0.28
CA LEU A 487 11.11 -9.14 0.87
C LEU A 487 11.11 -10.38 -0.02
N GLU A 488 11.00 -11.56 0.59
CA GLU A 488 10.92 -12.84 -0.12
C GLU A 488 9.55 -13.07 -0.79
N THR A 489 8.57 -12.20 -0.53
CA THR A 489 7.24 -12.23 -1.16
C THR A 489 7.11 -11.10 -2.18
N SER A 490 6.32 -11.34 -3.21
CA SER A 490 6.05 -10.39 -4.29
C SER A 490 4.55 -10.31 -4.58
N LEU A 491 4.14 -9.28 -5.31
CA LEU A 491 2.85 -9.30 -6.00
C LEU A 491 2.80 -10.50 -6.97
N PRO A 492 1.63 -11.12 -7.19
CA PRO A 492 1.51 -12.26 -8.12
C PRO A 492 1.87 -11.89 -9.56
N ARG A 493 1.62 -10.64 -9.93
CA ARG A 493 1.93 -10.05 -11.23
C ARG A 493 2.42 -8.61 -11.02
N PRO A 494 3.24 -8.07 -11.93
CA PRO A 494 3.60 -6.66 -11.89
C PRO A 494 2.38 -5.75 -11.93
N LEU A 495 2.35 -4.71 -11.08
CA LEU A 495 1.22 -3.78 -10.99
C LEU A 495 1.72 -2.34 -10.85
N TYR A 496 1.03 -1.42 -11.50
CA TYR A 496 1.25 0.03 -11.36
C TYR A 496 -0.08 0.78 -11.30
N PHE A 497 -0.08 2.01 -10.78
CA PHE A 497 -1.32 2.77 -10.47
C PHE A 497 -2.33 2.01 -9.57
N HIS A 498 -1.86 0.97 -8.86
CA HIS A 498 -2.56 0.38 -7.73
C HIS A 498 -2.42 1.29 -6.51
N SER A 499 -3.18 1.00 -5.46
CA SER A 499 -3.04 1.69 -4.19
C SER A 499 -2.81 0.67 -3.07
N ALA A 500 -2.05 1.07 -2.05
CA ALA A 500 -1.85 0.28 -0.84
C ALA A 500 -2.21 1.08 0.41
N ALA A 501 -2.68 0.40 1.45
CA ALA A 501 -3.02 1.01 2.74
C ALA A 501 -2.52 0.16 3.91
N HIS A 502 -2.06 0.82 4.96
CA HIS A 502 -1.72 0.21 6.24
C HIS A 502 -2.90 0.33 7.21
N SER A 503 -3.31 -0.78 7.80
CA SER A 503 -4.28 -0.80 8.90
C SER A 503 -3.56 -0.77 10.24
N ASP A 504 -4.14 -0.08 11.23
CA ASP A 504 -3.56 0.13 12.58
C ASP A 504 -3.11 -1.15 13.30
N ASN A 505 -3.61 -2.32 12.90
CA ASN A 505 -3.22 -3.61 13.45
C ASN A 505 -1.90 -4.17 12.86
N GLY A 506 -1.29 -3.52 11.88
CA GLY A 506 -0.02 -3.97 11.26
C GLY A 506 -0.19 -4.77 9.97
N CYS A 507 -1.34 -4.67 9.31
CA CYS A 507 -1.58 -5.32 8.02
C CYS A 507 -1.53 -4.31 6.87
N MET A 508 -0.87 -4.67 5.78
CA MET A 508 -0.87 -3.94 4.53
C MET A 508 -1.92 -4.55 3.61
N TYR A 509 -2.67 -3.71 2.91
CA TYR A 509 -3.61 -4.09 1.86
C TYR A 509 -3.19 -3.47 0.54
N VAL A 510 -3.30 -4.22 -0.56
CA VAL A 510 -3.01 -3.76 -1.93
C VAL A 510 -4.23 -4.02 -2.79
N PHE A 511 -4.73 -2.99 -3.48
CA PHE A 511 -5.94 -3.07 -4.29
C PHE A 511 -5.77 -2.44 -5.67
N GLY A 512 -6.37 -3.11 -6.66
CA GLY A 512 -6.51 -2.64 -8.03
C GLY A 512 -5.20 -2.46 -8.80
N GLY A 513 -5.17 -1.45 -9.67
CA GLY A 513 -4.04 -1.13 -10.54
C GLY A 513 -4.16 -1.68 -11.95
N ILE A 514 -3.13 -1.41 -12.75
CA ILE A 514 -2.98 -1.88 -14.12
C ILE A 514 -1.94 -3.00 -14.13
N GLU A 515 -2.32 -4.10 -14.75
CA GLU A 515 -1.44 -5.22 -15.09
C GLU A 515 -1.18 -5.16 -16.60
N TYR A 516 0.10 -5.12 -16.97
CA TYR A 516 0.49 -5.22 -18.37
C TYR A 516 0.63 -6.70 -18.77
N ASN A 517 0.08 -7.03 -19.92
CA ASN A 517 0.33 -8.27 -20.65
C ASN A 517 0.64 -7.89 -22.10
N ASP A 518 1.43 -8.70 -22.81
CA ASP A 518 1.88 -8.44 -24.20
C ASP A 518 0.72 -8.23 -25.19
N LYS A 519 -0.51 -8.57 -24.80
CA LYS A 519 -1.73 -8.45 -25.61
C LYS A 519 -2.68 -7.33 -25.20
N GLU A 520 -2.72 -6.97 -23.92
CA GLU A 520 -3.71 -6.02 -23.40
C GLU A 520 -3.29 -5.42 -22.05
N MET A 521 -3.73 -4.19 -21.78
CA MET A 521 -3.62 -3.55 -20.46
C MET A 521 -4.89 -3.75 -19.65
N ARG A 522 -4.81 -4.55 -18.59
CA ARG A 522 -5.99 -4.86 -17.77
C ARG A 522 -5.96 -4.12 -16.45
N ARG A 523 -7.02 -3.38 -16.17
CA ARG A 523 -7.30 -2.92 -14.80
C ARG A 523 -7.69 -4.13 -13.95
N ARG A 524 -7.26 -4.17 -12.69
CA ARG A 524 -7.59 -5.23 -11.74
C ARG A 524 -8.47 -4.69 -10.60
N ASN A 525 -9.16 -5.58 -9.92
CA ASN A 525 -9.83 -5.37 -8.63
C ASN A 525 -9.31 -6.37 -7.57
N GLY A 526 -8.17 -7.03 -7.79
CA GLY A 526 -7.63 -7.96 -6.79
C GLY A 526 -7.31 -7.23 -5.50
N LEU A 527 -7.78 -7.76 -4.36
CA LEU A 527 -7.39 -7.31 -3.03
C LEU A 527 -6.42 -8.33 -2.41
N TYR A 528 -5.26 -7.85 -1.99
CA TYR A 528 -4.26 -8.67 -1.30
C TYR A 528 -3.97 -8.07 0.07
N LYS A 529 -3.64 -8.93 1.04
CA LYS A 529 -3.22 -8.53 2.38
C LYS A 529 -1.89 -9.18 2.76
N MET A 530 -1.09 -8.47 3.56
CA MET A 530 0.17 -8.96 4.12
C MET A 530 0.38 -8.39 5.51
N TRP A 531 0.61 -9.26 6.51
CA TRP A 531 1.03 -8.81 7.83
C TRP A 531 2.48 -8.32 7.78
N MET A 532 2.70 -7.05 8.12
CA MET A 532 4.02 -6.39 8.02
C MET A 532 4.90 -6.69 9.22
N THR A 533 4.27 -7.01 10.35
CA THR A 533 4.90 -7.39 11.61
C THR A 533 4.10 -8.50 12.28
N VAL A 534 4.62 -9.06 13.36
CA VAL A 534 3.83 -9.90 14.26
C VAL A 534 2.98 -8.97 15.12
N PRO A 535 1.64 -8.97 14.98
CA PRO A 535 0.79 -8.06 15.75
C PRO A 535 0.60 -8.61 17.17
N LYS A 536 -0.20 -7.90 17.98
CA LYS A 536 -0.60 -8.39 19.30
C LYS A 536 -1.29 -9.75 19.18
N LEU A 537 -1.09 -10.63 20.17
CA LEU A 537 -1.76 -11.94 20.22
C LEU A 537 -3.28 -11.83 20.06
N SER A 538 -3.89 -10.78 20.60
CA SER A 538 -5.32 -10.52 20.43
C SER A 538 -5.74 -10.33 18.97
N GLU A 539 -4.91 -9.68 18.14
CA GLU A 539 -5.17 -9.50 16.71
C GLU A 539 -5.01 -10.82 15.95
N MET A 540 -3.99 -11.63 16.28
CA MET A 540 -3.82 -12.96 15.70
C MET A 540 -4.98 -13.88 16.05
N CYS A 541 -5.44 -13.84 17.31
CA CYS A 541 -6.62 -14.57 17.73
C CYS A 541 -7.87 -14.09 16.99
N TRP A 542 -8.01 -12.77 16.77
CA TRP A 542 -9.14 -12.24 16.02
C TRP A 542 -9.13 -12.68 14.55
N ASP A 543 -7.98 -12.60 13.87
CA ASP A 543 -7.81 -13.07 12.49
C ASP A 543 -8.12 -14.58 12.39
N ALA A 544 -7.71 -15.38 13.38
CA ALA A 544 -8.08 -16.79 13.47
C ALA A 544 -9.60 -17.00 13.68
N VAL A 545 -10.22 -16.20 14.57
CA VAL A 545 -11.67 -16.28 14.83
C VAL A 545 -12.46 -15.95 13.56
N THR A 546 -12.10 -14.90 12.83
CA THR A 546 -12.75 -14.51 11.56
C THR A 546 -12.40 -15.46 10.41
N TYR A 547 -11.25 -16.14 10.47
CA TYR A 547 -10.91 -17.20 9.52
C TYR A 547 -11.84 -18.41 9.65
N TYR A 548 -12.18 -18.81 10.88
CA TYR A 548 -13.04 -19.96 11.13
C TYR A 548 -14.53 -19.66 11.13
N ASN A 549 -14.92 -18.40 11.26
CA ASN A 549 -16.32 -17.97 11.37
C ASN A 549 -16.56 -16.84 10.38
N ASP A 550 -17.29 -17.15 9.32
CA ASP A 550 -17.62 -16.24 8.23
C ASP A 550 -18.95 -15.50 8.45
N ASN A 551 -19.57 -15.69 9.61
CA ASN A 551 -20.96 -15.40 9.87
C ASN A 551 -21.20 -14.61 11.18
N LEU A 552 -20.13 -14.03 11.74
CA LEU A 552 -20.16 -13.33 13.03
C LEU A 552 -21.07 -12.10 13.04
N ASP A 553 -21.27 -11.49 11.87
CA ASP A 553 -22.16 -10.35 11.63
C ASP A 553 -23.66 -10.71 11.76
N MET A 554 -24.01 -11.98 11.66
CA MET A 554 -25.40 -12.45 11.87
C MET A 554 -25.83 -12.43 13.34
N TYR A 555 -24.89 -12.36 14.28
CA TYR A 555 -25.17 -12.40 15.71
C TYR A 555 -25.19 -11.01 16.34
N ASP A 556 -26.17 -10.79 17.21
CA ASP A 556 -26.27 -9.52 17.94
C ASP A 556 -25.07 -9.32 18.88
N ARG A 557 -24.78 -8.03 19.14
CA ARG A 557 -23.64 -7.63 19.97
C ARG A 557 -23.69 -8.24 21.36
N LYS A 558 -24.87 -8.38 21.97
CA LYS A 558 -25.03 -8.97 23.31
C LYS A 558 -24.67 -10.46 23.29
N THR A 559 -25.04 -11.16 22.22
CA THR A 559 -24.73 -12.57 21.97
C THR A 559 -23.23 -12.79 21.74
N LEU A 560 -22.57 -11.92 20.95
CA LEU A 560 -21.12 -11.98 20.75
C LEU A 560 -20.32 -11.66 22.02
N LEU A 561 -20.76 -10.69 22.82
CA LEU A 561 -20.12 -10.38 24.10
C LEU A 561 -20.27 -11.55 25.08
N LYS A 562 -21.45 -12.19 25.12
CA LYS A 562 -21.69 -13.38 25.96
C LYS A 562 -20.87 -14.59 25.55
N SER A 563 -20.46 -14.70 24.28
CA SER A 563 -19.57 -15.78 23.84
C SER A 563 -18.10 -15.55 24.22
N GLY A 564 -17.78 -14.40 24.82
CA GLY A 564 -16.44 -14.05 25.27
C GLY A 564 -15.63 -13.24 24.27
N ILE A 565 -16.22 -12.81 23.15
CA ILE A 565 -15.55 -11.92 22.20
C ILE A 565 -15.48 -10.50 22.82
N PRO A 566 -14.28 -9.92 22.99
CA PRO A 566 -14.14 -8.58 23.57
C PRO A 566 -14.88 -7.50 22.80
N LYS A 567 -15.33 -6.47 23.53
CA LYS A 567 -16.02 -5.30 22.95
C LYS A 567 -15.23 -4.71 21.77
N THR A 568 -13.92 -4.55 21.91
CA THR A 568 -13.00 -4.00 20.90
C THR A 568 -13.00 -4.73 19.55
N PHE A 569 -13.41 -6.00 19.51
CA PHE A 569 -13.54 -6.77 18.26
C PHE A 569 -14.98 -6.81 17.77
N THR A 570 -15.96 -6.92 18.68
CA THR A 570 -17.37 -6.79 18.30
C THR A 570 -17.70 -5.40 17.72
N ASP A 571 -17.01 -4.34 18.14
CA ASP A 571 -17.10 -2.99 17.57
C ASP A 571 -16.62 -2.92 16.12
N ARG A 572 -15.84 -3.90 15.64
CA ARG A 572 -15.33 -3.94 14.25
C ARG A 572 -16.29 -4.62 13.28
N LEU A 573 -17.32 -5.30 13.77
CA LEU A 573 -18.35 -5.90 12.92
C LEU A 573 -19.38 -4.83 12.51
N PRO A 574 -19.99 -4.96 11.32
CA PRO A 574 -21.03 -4.05 10.88
C PRO A 574 -22.18 -3.94 11.90
N ALA A 575 -22.77 -2.75 12.01
CA ALA A 575 -23.96 -2.56 12.84
C ALA A 575 -25.09 -3.47 12.33
N GLN A 576 -25.72 -4.22 13.23
CA GLN A 576 -26.86 -5.03 12.87
C GLN A 576 -28.02 -4.12 12.46
N ALA A 577 -28.58 -4.35 11.28
CA ALA A 577 -29.86 -3.74 10.93
C ALA A 577 -30.90 -4.21 11.96
N ARG A 578 -31.47 -3.28 12.73
CA ARG A 578 -32.65 -3.58 13.56
C ARG A 578 -33.67 -4.26 12.65
N LYS A 579 -34.12 -5.46 13.03
CA LYS A 579 -35.27 -6.08 12.35
C LYS A 579 -36.40 -5.04 12.32
N LYS A 580 -37.08 -4.89 11.18
CA LYS A 580 -38.16 -3.91 10.92
C LYS A 580 -39.27 -3.88 12.00
N THR A 581 -39.31 -4.85 12.91
CA THR A 581 -40.25 -4.98 14.03
C THR A 581 -40.01 -4.05 15.22
N GLU A 582 -38.85 -3.38 15.35
CA GLU A 582 -38.54 -2.51 16.51
C GLU A 582 -38.50 -1.00 16.18
N LYS A 583 -39.42 -0.51 15.34
CA LYS A 583 -39.49 0.93 14.96
C LYS A 583 -40.32 1.81 15.90
N ASN A 584 -40.85 1.30 17.01
CA ASN A 584 -41.82 2.02 17.84
C ASN A 584 -41.30 2.60 19.16
N GLU A 585 -39.99 2.66 19.42
CA GLU A 585 -39.47 3.43 20.55
C GLU A 585 -38.42 4.46 20.13
N PRO A 586 -38.58 5.74 20.53
CA PRO A 586 -37.58 6.77 20.27
C PRO A 586 -36.31 6.51 21.09
N ASP A 587 -35.17 6.73 20.45
CA ASP A 587 -33.83 6.49 21.01
C ASP A 587 -33.45 7.56 22.07
N PRO A 588 -33.21 7.19 23.35
CA PRO A 588 -32.77 8.14 24.37
C PRO A 588 -31.33 8.63 24.21
N SER A 589 -30.54 8.09 23.27
CA SER A 589 -29.16 8.52 23.00
C SER A 589 -29.04 9.79 22.15
N MET A 590 -30.15 10.28 21.57
CA MET A 590 -30.19 11.48 20.71
C MET A 590 -30.21 12.82 21.47
N LEU A 591 -30.12 12.84 22.80
CA LEU A 591 -30.22 14.08 23.61
C LEU A 591 -28.98 14.46 24.42
N ILE A 592 -27.85 13.75 24.30
CA ILE A 592 -26.64 14.07 25.09
C ILE A 592 -25.39 14.04 24.20
N SER A 593 -25.23 15.02 23.29
CA SER A 593 -23.91 15.30 22.70
C SER A 593 -23.75 16.70 22.06
N LEU A 594 -24.44 17.73 22.56
CA LEU A 594 -24.20 19.12 22.10
C LEU A 594 -23.84 20.13 23.21
N TYR A 595 -23.69 19.68 24.46
CA TYR A 595 -23.16 20.51 25.54
C TYR A 595 -22.31 19.68 26.52
N SER A 596 -21.07 19.40 26.16
CA SER A 596 -20.04 19.01 27.14
C SER A 596 -18.82 19.92 26.97
N HIS A 597 -18.73 20.90 27.85
CA HIS A 597 -17.55 21.76 27.98
C HIS A 597 -16.29 20.92 28.28
N PRO A 598 -15.12 21.26 27.71
CA PRO A 598 -13.88 20.53 27.98
C PRO A 598 -13.46 20.74 29.44
N LYS A 599 -13.30 19.63 30.18
CA LYS A 599 -12.67 19.65 31.50
C LYS A 599 -11.18 19.98 31.34
N ARG A 600 -10.83 21.17 31.81
CA ARG A 600 -9.48 21.72 32.01
C ARG A 600 -8.57 20.69 32.70
N ALA A 601 -7.48 20.29 32.04
CA ALA A 601 -6.41 19.52 32.68
C ALA A 601 -5.69 20.42 33.70
N ARG A 602 -5.55 19.93 34.94
CA ARG A 602 -4.75 20.61 35.98
C ARG A 602 -3.27 20.41 35.70
N SER A 603 -2.55 21.53 35.71
CA SER A 603 -1.09 21.59 35.90
C SER A 603 -0.71 20.90 37.21
N THR A 604 0.25 19.99 37.14
CA THR A 604 0.99 19.49 38.31
C THR A 604 2.38 20.10 38.26
N THR A 605 2.56 21.15 39.06
CA THR A 605 3.84 21.56 39.62
C THR A 605 4.09 20.69 40.85
N HIS A 606 5.23 19.99 40.87
CA HIS A 606 6.16 19.90 42.00
C HIS A 606 7.44 19.19 41.56
#